data_AF-A0A2W6NRV8-F1
#
_entry.id   AF-A0A2W6NRV8-F1
#
_cell.length_a   1.000
_cell.length_b   1.000
_cell.length_c   1.000
_cell.angle_alpha   90.00
_cell.angle_beta   90.00
_cell.angle_gamma   90.00
#
_symmetry.space_group_name_H-M   'P 1'
#
loop_
_entity.id
_entity.type
_entity.pdbx_description
1 polymer ?
#
loop_
_entity_poly.entity_id
_entity_poly.type
_entity_poly.pdbx_seq_one_letter_code
_entity_poly.pdbx_strand_id
1 'polypeptide(L)'
;RYSTSGYRDLADVLGERHAASNKQSWDSSQWRQQSRFDLTLSQSLANYGNLFVSGSTQNYRGGKSRDTQLQLGYSNSFSHGISMNLSVGRQRMGGYKDNSDDMQTVTSLSFSFPLGGNGPRVPSLSNSWTHSTDGSSQLQSSLTGMLDEAQTTNYSLNVMRDQQYK
;
A
#
# COMPACT_ATOMS: atom_id res chain seq x y z
N ARG A 1 -0.21 13.53 -12.71
CA ARG A 1 0.06 14.99 -12.70
C ARG A 1 1.18 15.34 -13.69
N TYR A 2 0.89 16.21 -14.66
CA TYR A 2 1.89 16.80 -15.54
C TYR A 2 2.18 18.20 -15.03
N SER A 3 3.31 18.38 -14.35
CA SER A 3 3.74 19.71 -13.90
C SER A 3 4.58 20.31 -15.02
N THR A 4 3.98 21.18 -15.81
CA THR A 4 4.68 22.01 -16.79
C THR A 4 5.72 22.87 -16.06
N SER A 5 6.85 23.15 -16.72
CA SER A 5 8.12 23.66 -16.17
C SER A 5 8.11 25.11 -15.62
N GLY A 6 6.99 25.58 -15.07
CA GLY A 6 6.81 26.98 -14.68
C GLY A 6 6.26 27.22 -13.28
N TYR A 7 5.93 26.18 -12.50
CA TYR A 7 5.49 26.36 -11.12
C TYR A 7 6.71 26.37 -10.19
N ARG A 8 7.14 27.58 -9.82
CA ARG A 8 8.10 27.82 -8.73
C ARG A 8 7.34 27.74 -7.42
N ASP A 9 7.71 26.80 -6.56
CA ASP A 9 7.16 26.72 -5.21
C ASP A 9 7.69 27.90 -4.38
N LEU A 10 6.85 28.56 -3.60
CA LEU A 10 7.18 29.80 -2.87
C LEU A 10 8.30 29.57 -1.82
N ALA A 11 8.55 28.32 -1.45
CA ALA A 11 9.63 27.91 -0.56
C ALA A 11 11.03 28.05 -1.17
N ASP A 12 11.14 28.14 -2.50
CA ASP A 12 12.41 28.12 -3.24
C ASP A 12 13.09 29.51 -3.32
N VAL A 13 12.30 30.58 -3.28
CA VAL A 13 12.83 31.97 -3.33
C VAL A 13 13.57 32.35 -2.04
N LEU A 14 13.28 31.66 -0.93
CA LEU A 14 13.92 31.92 0.37
C LEU A 14 15.24 31.15 0.55
N GLY A 15 15.44 30.02 -0.15
CA GLY A 15 16.69 29.25 -0.10
C GLY A 15 17.82 29.87 -0.91
N GLU A 16 17.49 30.47 -2.06
CA GLU A 16 18.48 30.97 -3.02
C GLU A 16 19.22 32.24 -2.54
N ARG A 17 18.60 33.05 -1.66
CA ARG A 17 19.26 34.24 -1.07
C ARG A 17 20.16 33.95 0.12
N HIS A 18 20.04 32.80 0.78
CA HIS A 18 20.91 32.44 1.91
C HIS A 18 22.13 31.60 1.49
N ALA A 19 22.04 30.88 0.36
CA ALA A 19 23.12 30.04 -0.15
C ALA A 19 24.24 30.83 -0.88
N ALA A 20 23.99 32.06 -1.35
CA ALA A 20 24.99 32.87 -2.04
C ALA A 20 26.14 33.38 -1.14
N SER A 21 26.02 33.29 0.19
CA SER A 21 27.07 33.77 1.11
C SER A 21 28.12 32.71 1.49
N ASN A 22 27.85 31.40 1.36
CA ASN A 22 28.63 30.38 2.10
C ASN A 22 29.27 29.25 1.28
N LYS A 23 29.35 29.34 -0.06
CA LYS A 23 30.10 28.37 -0.92
C LYS A 23 29.89 26.88 -0.54
N GLN A 24 28.70 26.47 -0.14
CA GLN A 24 28.37 25.06 0.04
C GLN A 24 27.48 24.56 -1.09
N SER A 25 27.85 23.40 -1.63
CA SER A 25 27.12 22.63 -2.63
C SER A 25 25.72 22.32 -2.11
N TRP A 26 24.73 23.05 -2.60
CA TRP A 26 23.31 22.81 -2.32
C TRP A 26 22.79 21.67 -3.20
N ASP A 27 22.61 20.49 -2.61
CA ASP A 27 21.91 19.37 -3.25
C ASP A 27 20.39 19.55 -3.01
N SER A 28 19.73 20.27 -3.91
CA SER A 28 18.27 20.41 -3.93
C SER A 28 17.65 19.15 -4.53
N SER A 29 17.37 18.17 -3.67
CA SER A 29 16.62 16.95 -3.98
C SER A 29 15.18 17.18 -4.50
N GLN A 30 14.70 18.43 -4.51
CA GLN A 30 13.33 18.82 -4.84
C GLN A 30 13.06 19.04 -6.35
N TRP A 31 14.09 19.20 -7.20
CA TRP A 31 13.94 19.72 -8.57
C TRP A 31 13.76 18.69 -9.70
N ARG A 32 13.53 17.40 -9.38
CA ARG A 32 13.72 16.35 -10.39
C ARG A 32 12.48 15.57 -10.80
N GLN A 33 11.28 15.81 -10.27
CA GLN A 33 10.07 15.11 -10.71
C GLN A 33 9.55 15.67 -12.05
N GLN A 34 9.72 14.93 -13.14
CA GLN A 34 9.35 15.38 -14.50
C GLN A 34 7.88 15.14 -14.82
N SER A 35 7.38 13.94 -14.51
CA SER A 35 6.00 13.55 -14.77
C SER A 35 5.61 12.41 -13.84
N ARG A 36 4.36 12.45 -13.36
CA ARG A 36 3.75 11.36 -12.61
C ARG A 36 2.49 10.93 -13.32
N PHE A 37 2.39 9.65 -13.66
CA PHE A 37 1.16 9.05 -14.19
C PHE A 37 0.55 8.21 -13.08
N ASP A 38 -0.72 8.43 -12.79
CA ASP A 38 -1.51 7.70 -11.79
C ASP A 38 -2.72 7.11 -12.49
N LEU A 39 -2.96 5.83 -12.29
CA LEU A 39 -4.10 5.09 -12.81
C LEU A 39 -4.75 4.35 -11.66
N THR A 40 -6.05 4.54 -11.48
CA THR A 40 -6.86 3.75 -10.55
C THR A 40 -8.13 3.32 -11.27
N LEU A 41 -8.35 2.01 -11.34
CA LEU A 41 -9.52 1.38 -11.91
C LEU A 41 -10.17 0.52 -10.83
N SER A 42 -11.45 0.73 -10.59
CA SER A 42 -12.26 -0.12 -9.72
C SER A 42 -13.47 -0.60 -10.52
N GLN A 43 -13.57 -1.93 -10.67
CA GLN A 43 -14.66 -2.58 -11.36
C GLN A 43 -15.37 -3.50 -10.38
N SER A 44 -16.62 -3.17 -10.01
CA SER A 44 -17.48 -4.14 -9.34
C SER A 44 -18.00 -5.14 -10.37
N LEU A 45 -17.87 -6.42 -10.05
CA LEU A 45 -18.36 -7.56 -10.84
C LEU A 45 -19.65 -8.13 -10.22
N ALA A 46 -20.40 -7.31 -9.47
CA ALA A 46 -21.62 -7.67 -8.76
C ALA A 46 -21.42 -8.94 -7.89
N ASN A 47 -21.95 -10.08 -8.32
CA ASN A 47 -21.89 -11.35 -7.57
C ASN A 47 -20.51 -12.01 -7.59
N TYR A 48 -19.61 -11.58 -8.47
CA TYR A 48 -18.25 -12.12 -8.57
C TYR A 48 -17.23 -11.31 -7.75
N GLY A 49 -17.66 -10.33 -6.96
CA GLY A 49 -16.79 -9.49 -6.14
C GLY A 49 -16.36 -8.19 -6.83
N ASN A 50 -15.30 -7.57 -6.33
CA ASN A 50 -14.78 -6.29 -6.78
C ASN A 50 -13.30 -6.44 -7.12
N LEU A 51 -12.92 -5.95 -8.30
CA LEU A 51 -11.54 -5.86 -8.74
C LEU A 51 -11.09 -4.41 -8.65
N PHE A 52 -9.91 -4.18 -8.07
CA PHE A 52 -9.23 -2.90 -8.10
C PHE A 52 -7.83 -3.06 -8.68
N VAL A 53 -7.45 -2.07 -9.47
CA VAL A 53 -6.12 -1.94 -10.04
C VAL A 53 -5.68 -0.51 -9.81
N SER A 54 -4.55 -0.31 -9.15
CA SER A 54 -3.93 0.99 -9.01
C SER A 54 -2.48 0.92 -9.45
N GLY A 55 -2.00 2.00 -10.04
CA GLY A 55 -0.64 2.08 -10.54
C GLY A 55 -0.17 3.52 -10.58
N SER A 56 1.06 3.76 -10.17
CA SER A 56 1.70 5.05 -10.34
C SER A 56 3.11 4.86 -10.89
N THR A 57 3.50 5.75 -11.79
CA THR A 57 4.86 5.79 -12.30
C THR A 57 5.38 7.22 -12.32
N GLN A 58 6.58 7.41 -11.81
CA GLN A 58 7.17 8.72 -11.61
C GLN A 58 8.55 8.79 -12.24
N ASN A 59 8.68 9.67 -13.23
CA ASN A 59 9.92 9.86 -13.96
C ASN A 59 10.72 11.04 -13.42
N TYR A 60 12.04 10.90 -13.36
CA TYR A 60 12.93 11.94 -12.84
C TYR A 60 13.91 12.46 -13.90
N ARG A 61 14.17 13.77 -13.93
CA ARG A 61 15.16 14.37 -14.85
C ARG A 61 16.58 13.97 -14.44
N GLY A 62 17.46 13.61 -15.38
CA GLY A 62 18.90 13.41 -15.16
C GLY A 62 19.35 11.98 -14.78
N GLY A 63 18.68 10.95 -15.26
CA GLY A 63 19.22 9.58 -15.27
C GLY A 63 18.96 8.71 -14.03
N LYS A 64 18.07 9.11 -13.11
CA LYS A 64 17.55 8.23 -12.05
C LYS A 64 16.55 7.25 -12.68
N SER A 65 16.58 5.99 -12.26
CA SER A 65 15.57 5.00 -12.68
C SER A 65 14.16 5.41 -12.22
N ARG A 66 13.14 4.96 -12.95
CA ARG A 66 11.75 5.37 -12.75
C ARG A 66 11.13 4.62 -11.57
N ASP A 67 10.54 5.35 -10.62
CA ASP A 67 9.77 4.74 -9.53
C ASP A 67 8.45 4.23 -10.11
N THR A 68 8.13 2.96 -9.86
CA THR A 68 6.89 2.34 -10.36
C THR A 68 6.25 1.54 -9.24
N GLN A 69 4.99 1.86 -8.95
CA GLN A 69 4.16 1.15 -8.00
C GLN A 69 2.94 0.62 -8.73
N LEU A 70 2.64 -0.65 -8.55
CA LEU A 70 1.47 -1.32 -9.12
C LEU A 70 0.82 -2.10 -7.98
N GLN A 71 -0.48 -1.98 -7.83
CA GLN A 71 -1.26 -2.77 -6.90
C GLN A 71 -2.48 -3.31 -7.62
N LEU A 72 -2.69 -4.61 -7.45
CA LEU A 72 -3.85 -5.32 -7.94
C LEU A 72 -4.52 -5.89 -6.71
N GLY A 73 -5.84 -5.83 -6.63
CA GLY A 73 -6.53 -6.61 -5.64
C GLY A 73 -7.93 -6.94 -6.03
N TYR A 74 -8.40 -8.00 -5.41
CA TYR A 74 -9.65 -8.64 -5.66
C TYR A 74 -10.28 -8.94 -4.30
N SER A 75 -11.48 -8.42 -4.09
CA SER A 75 -12.25 -8.70 -2.88
C SER A 75 -13.57 -9.33 -3.28
N ASN A 76 -14.00 -10.34 -2.54
CA ASN A 76 -15.30 -10.96 -2.73
C ASN A 76 -15.97 -11.18 -1.38
N SER A 77 -17.25 -10.83 -1.30
CA SER A 77 -18.09 -11.03 -0.13
C SER A 77 -19.22 -11.98 -0.51
N PHE A 78 -19.25 -13.15 0.11
CA PHE A 78 -20.29 -14.15 -0.11
C PHE A 78 -21.50 -13.88 0.80
N SER A 79 -22.68 -14.36 0.38
CA SER A 79 -23.97 -14.16 1.06
C SER A 79 -24.06 -14.70 2.49
N HIS A 80 -23.06 -15.45 2.95
CA HIS A 80 -22.95 -16.02 4.30
C HIS A 80 -21.98 -15.22 5.20
N GLY A 81 -21.67 -13.96 4.84
CA GLY A 81 -20.76 -13.11 5.59
C GLY A 81 -19.28 -13.49 5.47
N ILE A 82 -18.95 -14.44 4.59
CA ILE A 82 -17.56 -14.81 4.28
C ILE A 82 -16.99 -13.72 3.38
N SER A 83 -15.86 -13.13 3.78
CA SER A 83 -15.12 -12.19 2.95
C SER A 83 -13.75 -12.76 2.60
N MET A 84 -13.33 -12.54 1.37
CA MET A 84 -12.02 -12.91 0.87
C MET A 84 -11.43 -11.69 0.19
N ASN A 85 -10.18 -11.38 0.50
CA ASN A 85 -9.43 -10.29 -0.09
C ASN A 85 -8.07 -10.82 -0.50
N LEU A 86 -7.70 -10.61 -1.75
CA LEU A 86 -6.38 -10.89 -2.29
C LEU A 86 -5.84 -9.59 -2.85
N SER A 87 -4.63 -9.20 -2.46
CA SER A 87 -3.93 -8.07 -3.05
C SER A 87 -2.48 -8.43 -3.34
N VAL A 88 -1.97 -7.91 -4.45
CA VAL A 88 -0.59 -8.05 -4.88
C VAL A 88 -0.10 -6.67 -5.27
N GLY A 89 0.86 -6.16 -4.53
CA GLY A 89 1.55 -4.90 -4.79
C GLY A 89 2.98 -5.17 -5.23
N ARG A 90 3.43 -4.51 -6.30
CA ARG A 90 4.85 -4.46 -6.68
C ARG A 90 5.29 -3.01 -6.67
N GLN A 91 6.32 -2.74 -5.89
CA GLN A 91 7.00 -1.46 -5.82
C GLN A 91 8.44 -1.64 -6.28
N ARG A 92 8.84 -0.77 -7.20
CA ARG A 92 10.21 -0.64 -7.67
C ARG A 92 10.67 0.77 -7.34
N MET A 93 11.70 0.90 -6.50
CA MET A 93 12.37 2.17 -6.26
C MET A 93 13.61 2.25 -7.15
N GLY A 94 13.68 3.29 -7.96
CA GLY A 94 14.78 3.51 -8.89
C GLY A 94 16.03 4.05 -8.18
N GLY A 95 17.08 3.26 -8.11
CA GLY A 95 18.42 3.69 -7.69
C GLY A 95 19.14 4.57 -8.73
N TYR A 96 20.19 5.28 -8.29
CA TYR A 96 21.20 5.82 -9.23
C TYR A 96 22.15 4.70 -9.66
N LYS A 97 22.67 4.81 -10.89
CA LYS A 97 23.64 3.90 -11.54
C LYS A 97 24.53 3.18 -10.49
N ASP A 98 24.51 1.85 -10.54
CA ASP A 98 25.23 0.87 -9.69
C ASP A 98 24.63 0.42 -8.35
N ASN A 99 23.49 0.93 -7.89
CA ASN A 99 22.81 0.33 -6.75
C ASN A 99 21.59 -0.49 -7.21
N SER A 100 21.56 -1.75 -6.78
CA SER A 100 20.53 -2.75 -7.04
C SER A 100 19.14 -2.14 -7.08
N ASP A 101 18.41 -2.49 -8.12
CA ASP A 101 17.04 -2.06 -8.31
C ASP A 101 16.17 -2.77 -7.25
N ASP A 102 15.92 -2.09 -6.13
CA ASP A 102 15.15 -2.65 -5.02
C ASP A 102 13.70 -2.81 -5.44
N MET A 103 13.35 -4.07 -5.61
CA MET A 103 12.05 -4.50 -6.08
C MET A 103 11.38 -5.34 -5.00
N GLN A 104 10.31 -4.78 -4.45
CA GLN A 104 9.53 -5.42 -3.41
C GLN A 104 8.17 -5.77 -3.99
N THR A 105 7.82 -7.05 -3.94
CA THR A 105 6.47 -7.53 -4.22
C THR A 105 5.87 -8.01 -2.91
N VAL A 106 4.75 -7.40 -2.53
CA VAL A 106 3.96 -7.75 -1.35
C VAL A 106 2.69 -8.43 -1.83
N THR A 107 2.46 -9.66 -1.38
CA THR A 107 1.23 -10.40 -1.62
C THR A 107 0.50 -10.56 -0.30
N SER A 108 -0.72 -10.06 -0.22
CA SER A 108 -1.58 -10.20 0.96
C SER A 108 -2.83 -10.97 0.58
N LEU A 109 -3.15 -11.97 1.39
CA LEU A 109 -4.36 -12.76 1.29
C LEU A 109 -5.06 -12.66 2.64
N SER A 110 -6.37 -12.44 2.64
CA SER A 110 -7.15 -12.31 3.87
C SER A 110 -8.50 -12.97 3.70
N PHE A 111 -8.87 -13.79 4.67
CA PHE A 111 -10.15 -14.45 4.75
C PHE A 111 -10.80 -14.07 6.06
N SER A 112 -12.09 -13.75 6.05
CA SER A 112 -12.87 -13.61 7.27
C SER A 112 -14.17 -14.35 7.13
N PHE A 113 -14.60 -15.03 8.19
CA PHE A 113 -15.91 -15.66 8.22
C PHE A 113 -16.54 -15.58 9.61
N PRO A 114 -17.86 -15.38 9.68
CA PRO A 114 -18.60 -15.43 10.93
C PRO A 114 -18.71 -16.88 11.42
N LEU A 115 -18.36 -17.12 12.67
CA LEU A 115 -18.55 -18.36 13.41
C LEU A 115 -19.94 -18.34 14.06
N GLY A 116 -20.91 -19.08 13.50
CA GLY A 116 -22.22 -19.26 14.13
C GLY A 116 -23.45 -18.78 13.37
N GLY A 117 -23.35 -18.52 12.06
CA GLY A 117 -24.49 -18.27 11.17
C GLY A 117 -24.70 -16.81 10.76
N ASN A 118 -25.88 -16.48 10.25
CA ASN A 118 -26.24 -15.14 9.78
C ASN A 118 -26.92 -14.36 10.91
N GLY A 119 -26.14 -13.64 11.72
CA GLY A 119 -26.68 -12.75 12.75
C GLY A 119 -25.71 -11.66 13.16
N PRO A 120 -26.18 -10.49 13.66
CA PRO A 120 -25.32 -9.37 14.05
C PRO A 120 -24.42 -9.64 15.27
N ARG A 121 -24.54 -10.81 15.91
CA ARG A 121 -23.87 -11.18 17.16
C ARG A 121 -22.83 -12.31 17.00
N VAL A 122 -22.59 -12.76 15.78
CA VAL A 122 -21.69 -13.89 15.53
C VAL A 122 -20.23 -13.44 15.63
N PRO A 123 -19.39 -14.14 16.42
CA PRO A 123 -17.96 -13.86 16.40
C PRO A 123 -17.41 -14.06 15.00
N SER A 124 -16.51 -13.19 14.56
CA SER A 124 -15.84 -13.32 13.28
C SER A 124 -14.38 -13.72 13.47
N LEU A 125 -13.96 -14.74 12.74
CA LEU A 125 -12.57 -15.12 12.63
C LEU A 125 -12.03 -14.56 11.32
N SER A 126 -10.96 -13.78 11.39
CA SER A 126 -10.20 -13.32 10.24
C SER A 126 -8.78 -13.85 10.28
N ASN A 127 -8.30 -14.36 9.15
CA ASN A 127 -6.93 -14.78 8.96
C ASN A 127 -6.35 -14.02 7.77
N SER A 128 -5.19 -13.41 7.95
CA SER A 128 -4.47 -12.70 6.90
C SER A 128 -3.03 -13.17 6.82
N TRP A 129 -2.59 -13.48 5.61
CA TRP A 129 -1.22 -13.84 5.29
C TRP A 129 -0.64 -12.81 4.35
N THR A 130 0.46 -12.19 4.74
CA THR A 130 1.20 -11.22 3.93
C THR A 130 2.62 -11.73 3.72
N HIS A 131 3.06 -11.77 2.47
CA HIS A 131 4.41 -12.17 2.11
C HIS A 131 5.06 -11.10 1.24
N SER A 132 6.28 -10.72 1.60
CA SER A 132 7.08 -9.75 0.88
C SER A 132 8.34 -10.42 0.34
N THR A 133 8.72 -10.07 -0.89
CA THR A 133 9.95 -10.62 -1.52
C THR A 133 11.25 -10.16 -0.86
N ASP A 134 11.19 -9.27 0.13
CA ASP A 134 12.33 -8.89 0.98
C ASP A 134 12.63 -9.89 2.10
N GLY A 135 11.93 -11.03 2.11
CA GLY A 135 12.15 -12.11 3.06
C GLY A 135 11.19 -12.09 4.25
N SER A 136 10.27 -11.13 4.35
CA SER A 136 9.26 -11.12 5.41
C SER A 136 7.99 -11.90 5.03
N SER A 137 7.47 -12.69 5.96
CA SER A 137 6.17 -13.34 5.88
C SER A 137 5.46 -13.19 7.23
N GLN A 138 4.24 -12.67 7.20
CA GLN A 138 3.44 -12.42 8.38
C GLN A 138 2.11 -13.17 8.25
N LEU A 139 1.76 -13.91 9.29
CA LEU A 139 0.46 -14.55 9.42
C LEU A 139 -0.25 -13.97 10.64
N GLN A 140 -1.43 -13.43 10.45
CA GLN A 140 -2.26 -12.84 11.50
C GLN A 140 -3.60 -13.56 11.55
N SER A 141 -3.99 -13.98 12.74
CA SER A 141 -5.30 -14.54 13.04
C SER A 141 -5.97 -13.67 14.09
N SER A 142 -7.19 -13.22 13.83
CA SER A 142 -7.94 -12.36 14.71
C SER A 142 -9.34 -12.91 14.92
N LEU A 143 -9.75 -13.03 16.18
CA LEU A 143 -11.10 -13.42 16.58
C LEU A 143 -11.75 -12.22 17.26
N THR A 144 -12.85 -11.73 16.71
CA THR A 144 -13.58 -10.59 17.27
C THR A 144 -15.04 -10.94 17.49
N GLY A 145 -15.63 -10.45 18.57
CA GLY A 145 -17.03 -10.70 18.88
C GLY A 145 -17.59 -9.75 19.93
N MET A 146 -18.88 -9.90 20.23
CA MET A 146 -19.56 -9.17 21.29
C MET A 146 -19.66 -10.04 22.55
N LEU A 147 -19.31 -9.47 23.70
CA LEU A 147 -19.40 -10.10 25.01
C LEU A 147 -20.82 -10.05 25.58
N ASP A 148 -21.55 -8.98 25.25
CA ASP A 148 -22.89 -8.68 25.77
C ASP A 148 -23.96 -8.74 24.68
N GLU A 149 -25.17 -9.17 25.06
CA GLU A 149 -26.34 -9.25 24.17
C GLU A 149 -26.82 -7.87 23.69
N ALA A 150 -26.61 -6.82 24.49
CA ALA A 150 -26.91 -5.44 24.09
C ALA A 150 -25.82 -4.81 23.19
N GLN A 151 -24.80 -5.58 22.79
CA GLN A 151 -23.71 -5.13 21.90
C GLN A 151 -22.93 -3.93 22.44
N THR A 152 -22.88 -3.76 23.77
CA THR A 152 -22.19 -2.65 24.44
C THR A 152 -20.71 -2.91 24.69
N THR A 153 -20.33 -4.20 24.77
CA THR A 153 -18.99 -4.65 25.11
C THR A 153 -18.49 -5.62 24.05
N ASN A 154 -17.31 -5.34 23.48
CA ASN A 154 -16.65 -6.16 22.47
C ASN A 154 -15.38 -6.82 23.03
N TYR A 155 -14.97 -7.93 22.43
CA TYR A 155 -13.68 -8.56 22.66
C TYR A 155 -12.98 -8.81 21.33
N SER A 156 -11.65 -8.70 21.32
CA SER A 156 -10.81 -8.97 20.16
C SER A 156 -9.53 -9.66 20.60
N LEU A 157 -9.27 -10.84 20.05
CA LEU A 157 -8.04 -11.58 20.26
C LEU A 157 -7.27 -11.62 18.94
N ASN A 158 -6.05 -11.12 18.94
CA ASN A 158 -5.19 -11.06 17.75
C ASN A 158 -3.92 -11.86 18.02
N VAL A 159 -3.57 -12.76 17.10
CA VAL A 159 -2.34 -13.55 17.12
C VAL A 159 -1.59 -13.25 15.84
N MET A 160 -0.36 -12.77 15.95
CA MET A 160 0.50 -12.45 14.80
C MET A 160 1.78 -13.27 14.90
N ARG A 161 2.17 -13.85 13.77
CA ARG A 161 3.41 -14.61 13.63
C ARG A 161 4.19 -14.07 12.45
N ASP A 162 5.36 -13.54 12.75
CA ASP A 162 6.29 -13.02 11.76
C ASP A 162 7.42 -14.03 11.55
N GLN A 163 7.73 -14.30 10.29
CA GLN A 163 8.86 -15.10 9.86
C GLN A 163 9.70 -14.28 8.90
N GLN A 164 11.00 -14.17 9.20
CA GLN A 164 11.97 -13.50 8.36
C GLN A 164 12.95 -14.54 7.83
N TYR A 165 12.97 -14.74 6.52
CA TYR A 165 13.94 -15.58 5.83
C TYR A 165 15.20 -14.74 5.61
N LYS A 166 16.32 -15.14 6.25
CA LYS A 166 17.65 -14.55 6.07
C LYS A 166 18.41 -15.24 4.95
#